data_AF-A0A5C7S0E9-F1
#
_entry.id   AF-A0A5C7S0E9-F1
#
_cell.length_a   1.000
_cell.length_b   1.000
_cell.length_c   1.000
_cell.angle_alpha   90.00
_cell.angle_beta   90.00
_cell.angle_gamma   90.00
#
_symmetry.space_group_name_H-M   'P 1'
#
loop_
_entity.id
_entity.type
_entity.pdbx_description
1 polymer ?
#
loop_
_entity_poly.entity_id
_entity_poly.type
_entity_poly.pdbx_seq_one_letter_code
_entity_poly.pdbx_strand_id
1 'polypeptide(L)'
;MNDTDSPTIPTRLDDPPKFMWWDFDVAMLFMSFFVFGVISGWILSFSLVGLVAAWLYRKSKAGQHRAYGMHLLYWHLPVNLGMRATPPSSIREYIG
;
A
#
# COMPACT_ATOMS: atom_id res chain seq x y z
N MET A 1 -20.13 18.26 35.81
CA MET A 1 -19.23 17.75 34.76
C MET A 1 -20.06 16.80 33.91
N ASN A 2 -20.28 17.11 32.63
CA ASN A 2 -20.86 16.14 31.70
C ASN A 2 -19.72 15.24 31.22
N ASP A 3 -19.80 13.94 31.48
CA ASP A 3 -18.81 12.93 31.06
C ASP A 3 -18.88 12.59 29.55
N THR A 4 -19.42 13.49 28.73
CA THR A 4 -19.68 13.27 27.29
C THR A 4 -18.54 13.65 26.37
N ASP A 5 -17.49 14.31 26.89
CA ASP A 5 -16.40 14.87 26.07
C ASP A 5 -15.16 13.95 26.10
N SER A 6 -15.36 12.66 25.86
CA SER A 6 -14.24 11.76 25.52
C SER A 6 -13.78 12.10 24.09
N PRO A 7 -12.59 12.72 23.89
CA PRO A 7 -12.08 12.93 22.53
C PRO A 7 -11.88 11.56 21.90
N THR A 8 -12.72 11.24 20.92
CA THR A 8 -12.64 9.97 20.19
C THR A 8 -11.34 9.97 19.38
N ILE A 9 -10.33 9.28 19.90
CA ILE A 9 -9.03 9.16 19.22
C ILE A 9 -9.23 8.31 17.95
N PRO A 10 -8.93 8.84 16.76
CA PRO A 10 -9.07 8.09 15.52
C PRO A 10 -8.08 6.92 15.50
N THR A 11 -8.60 5.70 15.59
CA THR A 11 -7.82 4.44 15.65
C THR A 11 -7.44 3.90 14.26
N ARG A 12 -7.85 4.59 13.19
CA ARG A 12 -7.73 4.14 11.79
C ARG A 12 -6.67 4.89 10.97
N LEU A 13 -5.80 5.65 11.64
CA LEU A 13 -4.77 6.45 10.98
C LEU A 13 -3.74 5.59 10.22
N ASP A 14 -3.42 4.41 10.77
CA ASP A 14 -2.42 3.49 10.22
C ASP A 14 -3.03 2.38 9.32
N ASP A 15 -4.31 2.52 8.94
CA ASP A 15 -4.91 1.54 8.04
C ASP A 15 -4.25 1.65 6.65
N PRO A 16 -3.82 0.52 6.05
CA PRO A 16 -3.16 0.54 4.75
C PRO A 16 -4.09 1.11 3.69
N PRO A 17 -3.55 1.80 2.67
CA PRO A 17 -4.35 2.29 1.56
C PRO A 17 -4.99 1.12 0.82
N LYS A 18 -6.32 1.13 0.77
CA LYS A 18 -7.11 0.14 0.03
C LYS A 18 -7.48 0.73 -1.33
N PHE A 19 -7.28 -0.04 -2.38
CA PHE A 19 -7.84 0.27 -3.69
C PHE A 19 -9.21 -0.40 -3.81
N MET A 20 -10.27 0.40 -3.67
CA MET A 20 -11.65 -0.08 -3.59
C MET A 20 -11.83 -1.09 -2.42
N TRP A 21 -11.84 -2.39 -2.71
CA TRP A 21 -11.99 -3.45 -1.71
C TRP A 21 -10.75 -4.32 -1.54
N TRP A 22 -9.72 -4.10 -2.35
CA TRP A 22 -8.46 -4.83 -2.32
C TRP A 22 -7.35 -3.97 -1.71
N ASP A 23 -6.33 -4.61 -1.14
CA ASP A 23 -5.12 -3.89 -0.78
C ASP A 23 -4.47 -3.33 -2.05
N PHE A 24 -3.92 -2.12 -1.97
CA PHE A 24 -3.33 -1.44 -3.12
C PHE A 24 -2.24 -2.27 -3.83
N ASP A 25 -1.41 -2.98 -3.07
CA ASP A 25 -0.36 -3.85 -3.60
C ASP A 25 -0.92 -5.07 -4.36
N VAL A 26 -1.98 -5.69 -3.84
CA VAL A 26 -2.68 -6.79 -4.52
C VAL A 26 -3.31 -6.33 -5.83
N ALA A 27 -3.93 -5.14 -5.81
CA ALA A 27 -4.51 -4.54 -7.01
C ALA A 27 -3.45 -4.23 -8.06
N MET A 28 -2.30 -3.66 -7.66
CA MET A 28 -1.18 -3.36 -8.56
C MET A 28 -0.60 -4.62 -9.22
N LEU A 29 -0.47 -5.72 -8.45
CA LEU A 29 -0.02 -7.00 -8.99
C LEU A 29 -0.96 -7.52 -10.09
N PHE A 30 -2.27 -7.57 -9.79
CA PHE A 30 -3.27 -7.99 -10.78
C PHE A 30 -3.27 -7.08 -12.02
N MET A 31 -3.22 -5.76 -11.82
CA MET A 31 -3.21 -4.78 -12.91
C MET A 31 -1.99 -4.97 -13.81
N SER A 32 -0.83 -5.28 -13.24
CA SER A 32 0.40 -5.55 -14.01
C SER A 32 0.21 -6.74 -14.94
N PHE A 33 -0.27 -7.87 -14.43
CA PHE A 33 -0.57 -9.06 -15.26
C PHE A 33 -1.65 -8.78 -16.29
N PHE A 34 -2.67 -8.00 -15.96
CA PHE A 34 -3.73 -7.62 -16.89
C PHE A 34 -3.16 -6.82 -18.07
N VAL A 35 -2.31 -5.82 -17.81
CA VAL A 35 -1.64 -5.03 -18.87
C VAL A 35 -0.76 -5.92 -19.74
N PHE A 36 0.02 -6.84 -19.15
CA PHE A 36 0.79 -7.84 -19.91
C PHE A 36 -0.12 -8.72 -20.79
N GLY A 37 -1.28 -9.12 -20.29
CA GLY A 37 -2.28 -9.88 -21.03
C GLY A 37 -2.85 -9.12 -22.23
N VAL A 38 -3.07 -7.82 -22.09
CA VAL A 38 -3.51 -6.94 -23.20
C VAL A 38 -2.42 -6.85 -24.26
N ILE A 39 -1.16 -6.64 -23.86
CA ILE A 39 -0.02 -6.55 -24.79
C ILE A 39 0.20 -7.87 -25.53
N SER A 40 0.10 -9.00 -24.82
CA SER A 40 0.28 -10.34 -25.41
C SER A 40 -0.91 -10.80 -26.26
N GLY A 41 -2.05 -10.10 -26.24
CA GLY A 41 -3.29 -10.49 -26.89
C GLY A 41 -4.04 -11.65 -26.21
N TRP A 42 -3.54 -12.14 -25.07
CA TRP A 42 -4.04 -13.33 -24.37
C TRP A 42 -4.68 -12.95 -23.03
N ILE A 43 -5.60 -11.98 -23.06
CA ILE A 43 -6.18 -11.33 -21.88
C ILE A 43 -6.76 -12.33 -20.88
N LEU A 44 -7.52 -13.34 -21.32
CA LEU A 44 -8.16 -14.33 -20.45
C LEU A 44 -7.13 -15.15 -19.65
N SER A 45 -6.10 -15.66 -20.32
CA SER A 45 -5.08 -16.48 -19.67
C SER A 45 -4.28 -15.70 -18.63
N PHE A 46 -3.84 -14.49 -18.98
CA PHE A 46 -3.10 -13.62 -18.08
C PHE A 46 -3.96 -13.07 -16.94
N SER A 47 -5.26 -12.85 -17.16
CA SER A 47 -6.18 -12.47 -16.09
C SER A 47 -6.37 -13.59 -15.09
N LEU A 48 -6.49 -14.85 -15.55
CA LEU A 48 -6.57 -16.02 -14.66
C LEU A 48 -5.29 -16.18 -13.84
N VAL A 49 -4.13 -16.08 -14.49
CA VAL A 49 -2.82 -16.13 -13.82
C VAL A 49 -2.67 -14.99 -12.82
N GLY A 50 -3.08 -13.78 -13.19
CA GLY A 50 -3.08 -12.60 -12.32
C GLY A 50 -3.96 -12.78 -11.08
N LEU A 51 -5.14 -13.39 -11.22
CA LEU A 51 -6.03 -13.71 -10.09
C LEU A 51 -5.40 -14.74 -9.14
N VAL A 52 -4.80 -15.80 -9.69
CA VAL A 52 -4.10 -16.83 -8.90
C VAL A 52 -2.91 -16.21 -8.16
N ALA A 53 -2.11 -15.38 -8.84
CA ALA A 53 -0.99 -14.68 -8.24
C ALA A 53 -1.44 -13.73 -7.12
N ALA A 54 -2.51 -12.95 -7.35
CA ALA A 54 -3.09 -12.05 -6.35
C ALA A 54 -3.61 -12.82 -5.12
N TRP A 55 -4.22 -13.99 -5.33
CA TRP A 55 -4.70 -14.85 -4.24
C TRP A 55 -3.56 -15.44 -3.42
N LEU A 56 -2.52 -15.95 -4.07
CA LEU A 56 -1.31 -16.46 -3.40
C LEU A 56 -0.60 -15.35 -2.61
N TYR A 57 -0.47 -14.17 -3.21
CA TYR A 57 0.14 -13.02 -2.55
C TYR A 57 -0.68 -12.57 -1.34
N ARG A 58 -2.01 -12.50 -1.45
CA ARG A 58 -2.90 -12.21 -0.31
C ARG A 58 -2.77 -13.26 0.80
N LYS A 59 -2.68 -14.55 0.43
CA LYS A 59 -2.48 -15.65 1.38
C LYS A 59 -1.13 -15.56 2.09
N SER A 60 -0.07 -15.22 1.37
CA SER A 60 1.26 -15.05 1.96
C SER A 60 1.34 -13.81 2.86
N LYS A 61 0.59 -12.75 2.54
CA LYS A 61 0.52 -11.51 3.32
C LYS A 61 -0.32 -11.63 4.60
N ALA A 62 -1.15 -12.67 4.74
CA ALA A 62 -2.08 -12.85 5.86
C ALA A 62 -1.42 -12.96 7.25
N GLY A 63 -0.10 -13.15 7.34
CA GLY A 63 0.67 -13.17 8.59
C GLY A 63 1.74 -12.08 8.71
N GLN A 64 1.83 -11.15 7.76
CA GLN A 64 2.88 -10.13 7.71
C GLN A 64 2.34 -8.72 7.99
N HIS A 65 3.26 -7.81 8.32
CA HIS A 65 2.96 -6.43 8.68
C HIS A 65 2.10 -5.73 7.61
N ARG A 66 1.13 -4.94 8.06
CA ARG A 66 0.06 -4.35 7.23
C ARG A 66 0.58 -3.49 6.05
N ALA A 67 1.80 -2.98 6.15
CA ALA A 67 2.52 -2.17 5.16
C ALA A 67 3.67 -2.90 4.42
N TYR A 68 3.64 -4.23 4.33
CA TYR A 68 4.73 -5.03 3.74
C TYR A 68 5.11 -4.61 2.31
N GLY A 69 4.13 -4.37 1.44
CA GLY A 69 4.40 -3.95 0.05
C GLY A 69 5.11 -2.61 -0.05
N MET A 70 4.75 -1.63 0.79
CA MET A 70 5.41 -0.32 0.82
C MET A 70 6.84 -0.44 1.36
N HIS A 71 7.06 -1.32 2.33
CA HIS A 71 8.38 -1.59 2.90
C HIS A 71 9.30 -2.32 1.91
N LEU A 72 8.78 -3.29 1.17
CA LEU A 72 9.51 -3.94 0.09
C LEU A 72 9.89 -2.93 -1.01
N LEU A 73 8.95 -2.08 -1.42
CA LEU A 73 9.22 -1.06 -2.41
C LEU A 73 10.28 -0.08 -1.91
N TYR A 74 10.23 0.32 -0.64
CA TYR A 74 11.24 1.18 -0.01
C TYR A 74 12.65 0.58 -0.09
N TRP A 75 12.80 -0.73 0.13
CA TRP A 75 14.11 -1.40 0.07
C TRP A 75 14.59 -1.70 -1.35
N HIS A 76 13.69 -2.02 -2.28
CA HIS A 76 14.06 -2.44 -3.63
C HIS A 76 14.07 -1.32 -4.66
N LEU A 77 13.38 -0.20 -4.40
CA LEU A 77 13.37 0.93 -5.30
C LEU A 77 14.50 1.89 -4.88
N PRO A 78 15.49 2.19 -5.76
CA PRO A 78 16.55 3.15 -5.46
C PRO A 78 16.00 4.57 -5.54
N VAL A 79 15.03 4.92 -4.69
CA VAL A 79 14.47 6.27 -4.63
C VAL A 79 15.38 7.13 -3.77
N ASN A 80 16.39 7.73 -4.39
CA ASN A 80 16.99 8.92 -3.82
C ASN A 80 16.01 10.07 -4.01
N LEU A 81 15.06 10.26 -3.09
CA LEU A 81 14.11 11.40 -3.10
C LEU A 81 14.80 12.77 -2.92
N GLY A 82 16.13 12.85 -3.03
CA GLY A 82 16.90 14.08 -2.83
C GLY A 82 16.84 14.64 -1.39
N MET A 83 16.16 13.94 -0.48
CA MET A 83 16.00 14.34 0.92
C MET A 83 17.29 14.04 1.68
N ARG A 84 18.24 14.96 1.63
CA ARG A 84 19.57 14.84 2.28
C ARG A 84 19.49 14.83 3.81
N ALA A 85 18.44 15.41 4.37
CA ALA A 85 18.16 15.44 5.80
C ALA A 85 16.67 15.72 6.00
N THR A 86 16.02 14.99 6.91
CA THR A 86 14.78 15.46 7.52
C THR A 86 15.11 16.69 8.38
N PRO A 87 14.30 17.76 8.33
CA PRO A 87 14.54 18.93 9.16
C PRO A 87 14.62 18.51 10.65
N PRO A 88 15.46 19.17 11.47
CA PRO A 88 15.60 18.85 12.88
C PRO A 88 14.24 18.85 13.58
N SER A 89 13.94 17.77 14.31
CA SER A 89 12.66 17.57 15.02
C SER A 89 12.39 18.62 16.11
N SER A 90 13.36 19.49 16.40
CA SER A 90 13.25 20.63 17.32
C SER A 90 12.41 21.78 16.76
N ILE A 91 12.23 21.87 15.44
CA ILE A 91 11.41 22.92 14.82
C ILE A 91 9.95 22.45 14.80
N ARG A 92 9.10 23.06 15.64
CA ARG A 92 7.66 22.77 15.78
C ARG A 92 6.76 23.84 15.17
N GLU A 93 7.27 24.61 14.22
CA GLU A 93 6.45 25.57 13.48
C GLU A 93 6.06 25.00 12.13
N TYR A 94 4.76 24.79 11.95
CA TYR A 94 4.14 24.55 10.65
C TYR A 94 3.94 25.92 10.00
N ILE A 95 4.71 26.22 8.96
CA ILE A 95 4.51 27.43 8.15
C ILE A 95 3.57 27.04 7.00
N GLY A 96 2.26 27.20 7.23
CA GLY A 96 1.23 27.07 6.20
C GLY A 96 0.70 25.66 6.00
#